data_AF-A0A6P6AYI7-F1
#
_entry.id   AF-A0A6P6AYI7-F1
#
_cell.length_a   1.000
_cell.length_b   1.000
_cell.length_c   1.000
_cell.angle_alpha   90.00
_cell.angle_beta   90.00
_cell.angle_gamma   90.00
#
_symmetry.space_group_name_H-M   'P 1'
#
loop_
_entity.id
_entity.type
_entity.pdbx_description
1 polymer ?
#
loop_
_entity_poly.entity_id
_entity_poly.type
_entity_poly.pdbx_seq_one_letter_code
_entity_poly.pdbx_strand_id
1 'polypeptide(L)'
;MAKKPVKYYVVDAFTDSAFKGNPAAVCLLEEDRDDQWLQAVAAEFNLSETCYLTRSKGFSSHTPRFSLRWFTPVTEVELCGHATLASAYILFTTGLVNSDMIEFDTLSGILTAKKGPDFKAPISDVSQIQGGEEHQNCFSVELDFPIVPYTEFDSTEVSAISKALSGAAVIDIKRTPDGLLLVVLPSAKSVIELQPQIDDIRKCGGEGIIASGAASTESGFDFASRCFFPKCGINEQLESVTT
;
A
#
# COMPACT_ATOMS: atom_id res chain seq x y z
N MET A 1 0.39 30.15 20.11
CA MET A 1 0.04 30.34 18.69
C MET A 1 -0.91 29.22 18.31
N ALA A 2 -2.07 29.50 17.70
CA ALA A 2 -2.98 28.46 17.24
C ALA A 2 -2.33 27.76 16.03
N LYS A 3 -2.00 26.47 16.17
CA LYS A 3 -1.57 25.66 15.01
C LYS A 3 -2.79 25.50 14.09
N LYS A 4 -2.59 25.67 12.78
CA LYS A 4 -3.65 25.42 11.79
C LYS A 4 -4.07 23.95 11.85
N PRO A 5 -5.38 23.64 11.79
CA PRO A 5 -5.84 22.26 11.69
C PRO A 5 -5.38 21.65 10.37
N VAL A 6 -5.09 20.35 10.38
CA VAL A 6 -4.78 19.55 9.18
C VAL A 6 -6.01 18.73 8.82
N LYS A 7 -6.43 18.80 7.55
CA LYS A 7 -7.50 17.95 7.05
C LYS A 7 -6.92 16.59 6.70
N TYR A 8 -7.57 15.53 7.14
CA TYR A 8 -7.18 14.18 6.81
C TYR A 8 -8.39 13.33 6.41
N TYR A 9 -8.10 12.21 5.75
CA TYR A 9 -9.05 11.17 5.41
C TYR A 9 -8.47 9.83 5.85
N VAL A 10 -9.32 8.86 6.17
CA VAL A 10 -8.92 7.46 6.30
C VAL A 10 -9.61 6.71 5.17
N VAL A 11 -8.81 5.99 4.38
CA VAL A 11 -9.29 5.27 3.19
C VAL A 11 -8.87 3.82 3.29
N ASP A 12 -9.86 2.94 3.15
CA ASP A 12 -9.65 1.50 3.00
C ASP A 12 -9.34 1.19 1.53
N ALA A 13 -8.06 1.00 1.20
CA ALA A 13 -7.62 0.72 -0.15
C ALA A 13 -7.88 -0.74 -0.56
N PHE A 14 -8.04 -0.99 -1.87
CA PHE A 14 -8.34 -2.30 -2.46
C PHE A 14 -9.67 -2.95 -2.01
N THR A 15 -10.64 -2.14 -1.61
CA THR A 15 -11.97 -2.62 -1.26
C THR A 15 -13.07 -1.63 -1.65
N ASP A 16 -14.30 -2.13 -1.73
CA ASP A 16 -15.54 -1.36 -1.91
C ASP A 16 -16.36 -1.24 -0.61
N SER A 17 -15.89 -1.88 0.47
CA SER A 17 -16.61 -2.00 1.74
C SER A 17 -15.73 -1.48 2.88
N ALA A 18 -16.31 -0.70 3.80
CA ALA A 18 -15.59 -0.26 4.99
C ALA A 18 -15.08 -1.45 5.83
N PHE A 19 -13.96 -1.24 6.52
CA PHE A 19 -13.31 -2.22 7.42
C PHE A 19 -12.77 -3.47 6.71
N LYS A 20 -12.56 -3.38 5.39
CA LYS A 20 -11.84 -4.37 4.57
C LYS A 20 -10.66 -3.69 3.89
N GLY A 21 -9.83 -4.44 3.17
CA GLY A 21 -8.69 -3.86 2.46
C GLY A 21 -7.59 -3.35 3.41
N ASN A 22 -6.82 -2.36 2.95
CA ASN A 22 -5.72 -1.77 3.73
C ASN A 22 -6.00 -0.30 4.08
N PRO A 23 -6.19 0.05 5.36
CA PRO A 23 -6.44 1.42 5.76
C PRO A 23 -5.17 2.28 5.66
N ALA A 24 -5.29 3.44 5.02
CA ALA A 24 -4.28 4.48 5.04
C ALA A 24 -4.88 5.82 5.47
N ALA A 25 -4.17 6.55 6.34
CA ALA A 25 -4.48 7.95 6.61
C ALA A 25 -3.88 8.83 5.50
N VAL A 26 -4.64 9.78 4.98
CA VAL A 26 -4.20 10.73 3.95
C VAL A 26 -4.34 12.15 4.50
N CYS A 27 -3.21 12.78 4.84
CA CYS A 27 -3.13 14.13 5.36
C CYS A 27 -2.87 15.14 4.24
N LEU A 28 -3.71 16.17 4.14
CA LEU A 28 -3.55 17.28 3.20
C LEU A 28 -2.83 18.45 3.88
N LEU A 29 -1.60 18.71 3.48
CA LEU A 29 -0.75 19.75 4.06
C LEU A 29 -0.77 21.03 3.21
N GLU A 30 -0.98 22.18 3.86
CA GLU A 30 -0.85 23.49 3.22
C GLU A 30 0.62 23.94 3.10
N GLU A 31 1.45 23.44 4.00
CA GLU A 31 2.87 23.75 4.17
C GLU A 31 3.60 22.50 4.63
N ASP A 32 4.86 22.37 4.23
CA ASP A 32 5.69 21.23 4.64
C ASP A 32 5.88 21.20 6.16
N ARG A 33 5.96 19.99 6.69
CA ARG A 33 6.21 19.70 8.10
C ARG A 33 7.53 18.96 8.21
N ASP A 34 8.21 19.15 9.33
CA ASP A 34 9.44 18.42 9.63
C ASP A 34 9.16 16.93 9.89
N ASP A 35 10.20 16.12 9.72
CA ASP A 35 10.12 14.65 9.82
C ASP A 35 9.68 14.18 11.20
N GLN A 36 10.04 14.92 12.26
CA GLN A 36 9.63 14.61 13.62
C GLN A 36 8.11 14.73 13.79
N TRP A 37 7.51 15.77 13.22
CA TRP A 37 6.07 15.97 13.23
C TRP A 37 5.35 14.91 12.39
N LEU A 38 5.86 14.61 11.19
CA LEU A 38 5.29 13.60 10.29
C LEU A 38 5.33 12.21 10.95
N GLN A 39 6.46 11.84 11.56
CA GLN A 39 6.57 10.57 12.27
C GLN A 39 5.64 10.51 13.49
N ALA A 40 5.52 11.59 14.26
CA ALA A 40 4.65 11.63 15.43
C ALA A 40 3.16 11.48 15.07
N VAL A 41 2.72 12.08 13.96
CA VAL A 41 1.33 11.92 13.48
C VAL A 41 1.08 10.51 12.96
N ALA A 42 2.05 9.90 12.26
CA ALA A 42 1.93 8.52 11.81
C ALA A 42 1.84 7.54 12.98
N ALA A 43 2.65 7.76 14.03
CA ALA A 43 2.59 7.00 15.26
C ALA A 43 1.25 7.16 16.01
N GLU A 44 0.67 8.37 16.01
CA GLU A 44 -0.64 8.64 16.62
C GLU A 44 -1.78 7.92 15.88
N PHE A 45 -1.77 7.91 14.53
CA PHE A 45 -2.76 7.17 13.76
C PHE A 45 -2.65 5.65 13.95
N ASN A 46 -1.42 5.15 14.07
CA ASN A 46 -1.12 3.72 14.26
C ASN A 46 -1.82 2.80 13.23
N LEU A 47 -1.95 3.29 12.00
CA LEU A 47 -2.37 2.52 10.82
C LEU A 47 -1.14 1.93 10.11
N SER A 48 -1.35 1.11 9.08
CA SER A 48 -0.26 0.62 8.23
C SER A 48 0.58 1.81 7.74
N GLU A 49 -0.07 2.80 7.10
CA GLU A 49 0.60 3.97 6.58
C GLU A 49 -0.20 5.27 6.79
N THR A 50 0.54 6.34 7.03
CA THR A 50 0.07 7.72 6.94
C THR A 50 0.77 8.44 5.80
N CYS A 51 -0.01 8.99 4.88
CA CYS A 51 0.41 9.73 3.70
C CYS A 51 0.35 11.22 3.98
N TYR A 52 1.30 11.97 3.44
CA TYR A 52 1.32 13.42 3.51
C TYR A 52 1.40 14.00 2.11
N LEU A 53 0.39 14.79 1.74
CA LEU A 53 0.29 15.45 0.44
C LEU A 53 0.53 16.95 0.58
N THR A 54 1.56 17.46 -0.09
CA THR A 54 1.76 18.90 -0.30
C THR A 54 1.65 19.20 -1.79
N ARG A 55 0.84 20.19 -2.19
CA ARG A 55 0.74 20.58 -3.60
C ARG A 55 2.05 21.22 -4.10
N SER A 56 2.64 20.67 -5.15
CA SER A 56 3.88 21.19 -5.72
C SER A 56 3.64 22.56 -6.37
N LYS A 57 4.38 23.58 -5.93
CA LYS A 57 4.32 24.95 -6.47
C LYS A 57 5.48 25.13 -7.46
N GLY A 58 5.29 24.90 -8.75
CA GLY A 58 6.38 25.19 -9.70
C GLY A 58 6.35 24.60 -11.09
N PHE A 59 5.34 23.82 -11.49
CA PHE A 59 5.37 23.15 -12.80
C PHE A 59 4.40 23.77 -13.80
N SER A 60 4.90 24.03 -15.01
CA SER A 60 4.15 24.42 -16.20
C SER A 60 3.45 23.25 -16.89
N SER A 61 3.43 22.07 -16.25
CA SER A 61 2.74 20.88 -16.74
C SER A 61 1.23 21.07 -16.60
N HIS A 62 0.47 20.55 -17.56
CA HIS A 62 -0.99 20.47 -17.46
C HIS A 62 -1.45 19.45 -16.42
N THR A 63 -0.56 18.55 -15.97
CA THR A 63 -0.86 17.52 -14.98
C THR A 63 -0.66 18.03 -13.55
N PRO A 64 -1.67 17.93 -12.66
CA PRO A 64 -1.51 18.24 -11.25
C PRO A 64 -0.43 17.39 -10.58
N ARG A 65 0.43 18.03 -9.78
CA ARG A 65 1.57 17.39 -9.13
C ARG A 65 1.62 17.69 -7.63
N PHE A 66 1.94 16.66 -6.85
CA PHE A 66 1.99 16.71 -5.39
C PHE A 66 3.26 16.04 -4.88
N SER A 67 3.88 16.58 -3.83
CA SER A 67 4.79 15.81 -3.00
C SER A 67 3.98 14.82 -2.18
N LEU A 68 4.43 13.56 -2.17
CA LEU A 68 3.83 12.47 -1.43
C LEU A 68 4.92 11.73 -0.63
N ARG A 69 4.69 11.64 0.68
CA ARG A 69 5.54 10.91 1.62
C ARG A 69 4.70 9.92 2.41
N TRP A 70 5.27 8.77 2.76
CA TRP A 70 4.58 7.72 3.51
C TRP A 70 5.35 7.36 4.76
N PHE A 71 4.64 7.28 5.87
CA PHE A 71 5.21 6.91 7.15
C PHE A 71 4.42 5.75 7.73
N THR A 72 5.12 4.70 8.13
CA THR A 72 4.60 3.75 9.11
C THR A 72 4.64 4.40 10.50
N PRO A 73 4.10 3.76 11.55
CA PRO A 73 4.20 4.27 12.90
C PRO A 73 5.64 4.47 13.42
N VAL A 74 6.65 3.87 12.76
CA VAL A 74 8.04 3.90 13.24
C VAL A 74 9.06 4.48 12.26
N THR A 75 8.76 4.55 10.95
CA THR A 75 9.71 5.07 9.94
C THR A 75 9.00 5.62 8.70
N GLU A 76 9.69 6.49 7.96
CA GLU A 76 9.37 6.77 6.55
C GLU A 76 9.73 5.56 5.69
N VAL A 77 8.93 5.31 4.65
CA VAL A 77 9.17 4.29 3.62
C VAL A 77 9.28 4.93 2.24
N GLU A 78 10.11 4.35 1.37
CA GLU A 78 10.40 4.95 0.06
C GLU A 78 9.25 4.77 -0.94
N LEU A 79 8.44 3.72 -0.79
CA LEU A 79 7.34 3.39 -1.69
C LEU A 79 6.21 2.67 -0.95
N CYS A 80 4.95 3.05 -1.23
CA CYS A 80 3.80 2.33 -0.71
C CYS A 80 2.60 2.32 -1.68
N GLY A 81 2.17 1.13 -2.09
CA GLY A 81 1.12 0.92 -3.09
C GLY A 81 -0.26 1.44 -2.69
N HIS A 82 -0.85 0.82 -1.66
CA HIS A 82 -2.21 1.10 -1.21
C HIS A 82 -2.38 2.54 -0.68
N ALA A 83 -1.31 3.10 -0.10
CA ALA A 83 -1.29 4.45 0.44
C ALA A 83 -1.21 5.51 -0.69
N THR A 84 -0.51 5.20 -1.79
CA THR A 84 -0.56 5.97 -3.05
C THR A 84 -1.96 5.90 -3.67
N LEU A 85 -2.58 4.72 -3.70
CA LEU A 85 -3.94 4.52 -4.19
C LEU A 85 -4.95 5.37 -3.40
N ALA A 86 -4.89 5.31 -2.07
CA ALA A 86 -5.71 6.12 -1.17
C ALA A 86 -5.53 7.63 -1.43
N SER A 87 -4.28 8.07 -1.57
CA SER A 87 -3.95 9.47 -1.86
C SER A 87 -4.55 9.96 -3.18
N ALA A 88 -4.39 9.17 -4.25
CA ALA A 88 -4.98 9.48 -5.55
C ALA A 88 -6.52 9.49 -5.51
N TYR A 89 -7.13 8.51 -4.85
CA TYR A 89 -8.58 8.45 -4.66
C TYR A 89 -9.13 9.71 -3.98
N ILE A 90 -8.49 10.19 -2.91
CA ILE A 90 -8.89 11.43 -2.23
C ILE A 90 -8.75 12.64 -3.16
N LEU A 91 -7.66 12.75 -3.90
CA LEU A 91 -7.47 13.88 -4.83
C LEU A 91 -8.55 13.90 -5.92
N PHE A 92 -8.87 12.75 -6.52
CA PHE A 92 -9.91 12.64 -7.55
C PHE A 92 -11.33 12.87 -7.01
N THR A 93 -11.66 12.39 -5.81
CA THR A 93 -13.02 12.50 -5.24
C THR A 93 -13.33 13.86 -4.63
N THR A 94 -12.33 14.53 -4.07
CA THR A 94 -12.53 15.82 -3.38
C THR A 94 -12.56 17.03 -4.33
N GLY A 95 -12.32 16.81 -5.63
CA GLY A 95 -12.26 17.88 -6.63
C GLY A 95 -11.02 18.78 -6.51
N LEU A 96 -9.99 18.35 -5.76
CA LEU A 96 -8.72 19.07 -5.65
C LEU A 96 -7.92 19.06 -6.96
N VAL A 97 -8.24 18.12 -7.84
CA VAL A 97 -7.70 18.05 -9.20
C VAL A 97 -8.85 18.04 -10.22
N ASN A 98 -8.60 18.68 -11.37
CA ASN A 98 -9.48 18.61 -12.54
C ASN A 98 -8.70 17.98 -13.70
N SER A 99 -8.34 16.72 -13.53
CA SER A 99 -7.49 15.92 -14.41
C SER A 99 -7.74 14.45 -14.11
N ASP A 100 -7.64 13.59 -15.13
CA ASP A 100 -7.67 12.13 -14.94
C ASP A 100 -6.28 11.56 -14.65
N MET A 101 -5.27 12.41 -14.52
CA MET A 101 -3.89 12.02 -14.22
C MET A 101 -3.30 12.91 -13.12
N ILE A 102 -2.54 12.31 -12.22
CA ILE A 102 -1.82 12.96 -11.12
C ILE A 102 -0.37 12.47 -11.14
N GLU A 103 0.58 13.37 -10.91
CA GLU A 103 1.98 13.05 -10.65
C GLU A 103 2.31 13.20 -9.16
N PHE A 104 3.08 12.28 -8.61
CA PHE A 104 3.59 12.34 -7.24
C PHE A 104 5.11 12.44 -7.24
N ASP A 105 5.64 13.46 -6.54
CA ASP A 105 7.05 13.59 -6.18
C ASP A 105 7.34 12.76 -4.92
N THR A 106 8.13 11.70 -5.07
CA THR A 106 8.38 10.71 -4.01
C THR A 106 9.87 10.37 -3.91
N LEU A 107 10.30 9.66 -2.86
CA LEU A 107 11.69 9.21 -2.72
C LEU A 107 12.08 8.18 -3.80
N SER A 108 11.13 7.36 -4.26
CA SER A 108 11.33 6.42 -5.38
C SER A 108 11.17 7.05 -6.77
N GLY A 109 11.19 8.38 -6.87
CA GLY A 109 11.01 9.11 -8.12
C GLY A 109 9.57 9.54 -8.37
N ILE A 110 9.22 9.81 -9.63
CA ILE A 110 7.88 10.26 -9.99
C ILE A 110 6.98 9.04 -10.16
N LEU A 111 5.88 8.99 -9.42
CA LEU A 111 4.80 8.02 -9.62
C LEU A 111 3.64 8.70 -10.34
N THR A 112 2.88 7.93 -11.11
CA THR A 112 1.66 8.43 -11.75
C THR A 112 0.45 7.64 -11.31
N ALA A 113 -0.67 8.35 -11.13
CA ALA A 113 -1.98 7.77 -10.91
C ALA A 113 -2.93 8.25 -11.99
N LYS A 114 -3.63 7.30 -12.63
CA LYS A 114 -4.62 7.56 -13.65
C LYS A 114 -6.00 7.12 -13.18
N LYS A 115 -6.97 8.01 -13.32
CA LYS A 115 -8.39 7.69 -13.12
C LYS A 115 -8.86 6.81 -14.28
N GLY A 116 -9.31 5.61 -13.95
CA GLY A 116 -9.90 4.67 -14.86
C GLY A 116 -11.41 4.89 -15.05
N PRO A 117 -12.08 4.00 -15.79
CA PRO A 117 -13.50 4.11 -16.05
C PRO A 117 -14.32 3.96 -14.77
N ASP A 118 -15.49 4.59 -14.77
CA ASP A 118 -16.51 4.34 -13.76
C ASP A 118 -17.02 2.89 -13.88
N PHE A 119 -17.24 2.24 -12.74
CA PHE A 119 -17.89 0.95 -12.65
C PHE A 119 -19.01 1.00 -11.62
N LYS A 120 -20.03 0.15 -11.82
CA LYS A 120 -21.09 -0.02 -10.84
C LYS A 120 -20.57 -0.92 -9.73
N ALA A 121 -20.31 -0.37 -8.55
CA ALA A 121 -20.08 -1.21 -7.38
C ALA A 121 -21.34 -2.07 -7.13
N PRO A 122 -21.19 -3.36 -6.76
CA PRO A 122 -22.30 -4.12 -6.22
C PRO A 122 -22.84 -3.38 -5.00
N ILE A 123 -24.13 -3.02 -5.02
CA ILE A 123 -24.81 -2.42 -3.85
C ILE A 123 -24.83 -3.50 -2.77
N SER A 124 -23.83 -3.51 -1.90
CA SER A 124 -23.84 -4.30 -0.68
C SER A 124 -24.05 -3.36 0.51
N ASP A 125 -25.28 -3.40 1.04
CA ASP A 125 -25.67 -3.01 2.39
C ASP A 125 -25.46 -1.56 2.88
N VAL A 126 -25.49 -0.54 2.01
CA VAL A 126 -25.79 0.83 2.48
C VAL A 126 -27.31 1.04 2.51
N SER A 127 -27.97 0.34 3.44
CA SER A 127 -29.32 0.72 3.82
C SER A 127 -29.27 2.00 4.67
N GLN A 128 -29.71 3.09 4.07
CA GLN A 128 -30.16 4.33 4.71
C GLN A 128 -29.10 5.21 5.38
N ILE A 129 -28.36 5.96 4.58
CA ILE A 129 -28.11 7.37 4.91
C ILE A 129 -29.26 8.16 4.25
N GLN A 130 -30.21 8.62 5.05
CA GLN A 130 -31.24 9.55 4.58
C GLN A 130 -30.58 10.88 4.21
N GLY A 131 -30.47 11.16 2.92
CA GLY A 131 -30.10 12.49 2.42
C GLY A 131 -29.31 12.45 1.11
N GLY A 132 -30.03 12.36 -0.01
CA GLY A 132 -29.51 12.56 -1.36
C GLY A 132 -29.15 11.27 -2.09
N GLU A 133 -29.90 10.96 -3.14
CA GLU A 133 -29.53 9.96 -4.14
C GLU A 133 -28.33 10.47 -4.95
N GLU A 134 -27.12 10.41 -4.39
CA GLU A 134 -25.91 10.44 -5.20
C GLU A 134 -25.48 9.00 -5.41
N HIS A 135 -25.68 8.51 -6.65
CA HIS A 135 -25.00 7.32 -7.11
C HIS A 135 -23.50 7.57 -6.91
N GLN A 136 -22.88 6.89 -5.95
CA GLN A 136 -21.45 6.98 -5.76
C GLN A 136 -20.80 6.32 -6.98
N ASN A 137 -20.40 7.14 -7.97
CA ASN A 137 -19.62 6.64 -9.09
C ASN A 137 -18.30 6.11 -8.54
N CYS A 138 -18.19 4.79 -8.47
CA CYS A 138 -16.94 4.11 -8.21
C CYS A 138 -16.13 4.13 -9.50
N PHE A 139 -14.83 4.40 -9.40
CA PHE A 139 -13.91 4.40 -10.53
C PHE A 139 -12.66 3.64 -10.12
N SER A 140 -11.97 3.04 -11.08
CA SER A 140 -10.67 2.43 -10.81
C SER A 140 -9.57 3.50 -10.80
N VAL A 141 -8.49 3.23 -10.08
CA VAL A 141 -7.26 4.02 -10.16
C VAL A 141 -6.14 3.09 -10.56
N GLU A 142 -5.46 3.43 -11.65
CA GLU A 142 -4.29 2.73 -12.15
C GLU A 142 -3.04 3.44 -11.66
N LEU A 143 -2.09 2.69 -11.11
CA LEU A 143 -0.82 3.21 -10.62
C LEU A 143 0.32 2.62 -11.46
N ASP A 144 1.27 3.48 -11.83
CA ASP A 144 2.51 3.06 -12.50
C ASP A 144 3.64 3.01 -11.48
N PHE A 145 4.13 1.80 -11.19
CA PHE A 145 5.20 1.52 -10.23
C PHE A 145 6.49 1.10 -10.94
N PRO A 146 7.67 1.43 -10.39
CA PRO A 146 8.93 1.05 -10.98
C PRO A 146 9.10 -0.48 -11.02
N ILE A 147 9.66 -0.98 -12.12
CA ILE A 147 10.07 -2.39 -12.21
C ILE A 147 11.32 -2.58 -11.35
N VAL A 148 11.21 -3.40 -10.31
CA VAL A 148 12.35 -3.80 -9.47
C VAL A 148 12.88 -5.15 -9.97
N PRO A 149 14.13 -5.23 -10.47
CA PRO A 149 14.71 -6.50 -10.88
C PRO A 149 14.98 -7.38 -9.66
N TYR A 150 14.95 -8.70 -9.83
CA TYR A 150 15.46 -9.61 -8.81
C TYR A 150 16.94 -9.91 -9.03
N THR A 151 17.59 -10.34 -7.96
CA THR A 151 18.96 -10.86 -7.92
C THR A 151 18.91 -12.34 -7.55
N GLU A 152 19.97 -13.09 -7.87
CA GLU A 152 20.08 -14.48 -7.43
C GLU A 152 20.15 -14.55 -5.91
N PHE A 153 19.41 -15.50 -5.35
CA PHE A 153 19.32 -15.71 -3.91
C PHE A 153 20.44 -16.66 -3.44
N ASP A 154 21.14 -16.28 -2.37
CA ASP A 154 22.17 -17.13 -1.77
C ASP A 154 21.53 -18.28 -0.97
N SER A 155 21.84 -19.51 -1.39
CA SER A 155 21.42 -20.75 -0.74
C SER A 155 21.74 -20.85 0.76
N THR A 156 22.70 -20.09 1.29
CA THR A 156 23.07 -20.12 2.71
C THR A 156 21.96 -19.65 3.65
N GLU A 157 21.03 -18.82 3.15
CA GLU A 157 19.94 -18.26 3.95
C GLU A 157 18.66 -19.12 3.94
N VAL A 158 18.58 -20.18 3.10
CA VAL A 158 17.39 -21.02 2.94
C VAL A 158 16.90 -21.60 4.28
N SER A 159 17.83 -22.05 5.13
CA SER A 159 17.46 -22.63 6.43
C SER A 159 16.80 -21.61 7.37
N ALA A 160 17.29 -20.36 7.37
CA ALA A 160 16.73 -19.29 8.18
C ALA A 160 15.32 -18.92 7.69
N ILE A 161 15.12 -18.82 6.38
CA ILE A 161 13.81 -18.54 5.78
C ILE A 161 12.84 -19.68 6.04
N SER A 162 13.26 -20.93 5.84
CA SER A 162 12.41 -22.09 6.13
C SER A 162 11.95 -22.11 7.59
N LYS A 163 12.84 -21.79 8.53
CA LYS A 163 12.48 -21.62 9.95
C LYS A 163 11.48 -20.48 10.15
N ALA A 164 11.74 -19.32 9.55
CA ALA A 164 10.86 -18.15 9.62
C ALA A 164 9.46 -18.42 9.05
N LEU A 165 9.33 -19.33 8.09
CA LEU A 165 8.06 -19.77 7.50
C LEU A 165 7.49 -21.03 8.16
N SER A 166 7.94 -21.38 9.38
CA SER A 166 7.49 -22.56 10.13
C SER A 166 7.61 -23.88 9.35
N GLY A 167 8.62 -24.00 8.51
CA GLY A 167 8.87 -25.20 7.69
C GLY A 167 7.94 -25.34 6.48
N ALA A 168 7.25 -24.27 6.06
CA ALA A 168 6.44 -24.29 4.85
C ALA A 168 7.26 -24.74 3.63
N ALA A 169 6.62 -25.50 2.74
CA ALA A 169 7.23 -25.88 1.47
C ALA A 169 7.43 -24.65 0.60
N VAL A 170 8.65 -24.45 0.11
CA VAL A 170 9.03 -23.32 -0.75
C VAL A 170 9.42 -23.86 -2.12
N ILE A 171 8.86 -23.26 -3.18
CA ILE A 171 9.19 -23.56 -4.58
C ILE A 171 10.41 -22.76 -5.04
N ASP A 172 10.42 -21.46 -4.74
CA ASP A 172 11.46 -20.54 -5.21
C ASP A 172 11.60 -19.37 -4.23
N ILE A 173 12.79 -18.77 -4.20
CA ILE A 173 13.09 -17.58 -3.41
C ILE A 173 13.82 -16.60 -4.32
N LYS A 174 13.29 -15.38 -4.41
CA LYS A 174 13.92 -14.25 -5.09
C LYS A 174 14.20 -13.14 -4.09
N ARG A 175 15.17 -12.30 -4.43
CA ARG A 175 15.57 -11.14 -3.63
C ARG A 175 15.70 -9.91 -4.51
N THR A 176 15.13 -8.80 -4.10
CA THR A 176 15.34 -7.49 -4.72
C THR A 176 16.65 -6.84 -4.21
N PRO A 177 17.19 -5.80 -4.89
CA PRO A 177 18.44 -5.16 -4.49
C PRO A 177 18.45 -4.55 -3.08
N ASP A 178 17.31 -4.09 -2.60
CA ASP A 178 17.07 -3.60 -1.23
C ASP A 178 16.91 -4.74 -0.20
N GLY A 179 16.90 -5.99 -0.68
CA GLY A 179 16.91 -7.20 0.14
C GLY A 179 15.54 -7.81 0.40
N LEU A 180 14.43 -7.20 -0.03
CA LEU A 180 13.08 -7.78 0.13
C LEU A 180 13.02 -9.17 -0.52
N LEU A 181 12.49 -10.13 0.25
CA LEU A 181 12.39 -11.53 -0.16
C LEU A 181 11.02 -11.81 -0.76
N LEU A 182 10.99 -12.35 -1.97
CA LEU A 182 9.80 -12.94 -2.58
C LEU A 182 9.91 -14.46 -2.51
N VAL A 183 9.02 -15.09 -1.74
CA VAL A 183 8.98 -16.53 -1.54
C VAL A 183 7.76 -17.11 -2.24
N VAL A 184 8.00 -18.02 -3.18
CA VAL A 184 6.94 -18.70 -3.92
C VAL A 184 6.56 -19.99 -3.19
N LEU A 185 5.30 -20.10 -2.79
CA LEU A 185 4.70 -21.28 -2.17
C LEU A 185 3.90 -22.10 -3.20
N PRO A 186 3.59 -23.38 -2.91
CA PRO A 186 2.90 -24.26 -3.85
C PRO A 186 1.52 -23.80 -4.33
N SER A 187 0.82 -22.98 -3.55
CA SER A 187 -0.52 -22.53 -3.88
C SER A 187 -0.94 -21.33 -3.06
N ALA A 188 -1.98 -20.62 -3.50
CA ALA A 188 -2.66 -19.60 -2.71
C ALA A 188 -3.17 -20.15 -1.37
N LYS A 189 -3.61 -21.41 -1.33
CA LYS A 189 -3.99 -22.09 -0.07
C LYS A 189 -2.81 -22.13 0.91
N SER A 190 -1.62 -22.48 0.43
CA SER A 190 -0.40 -22.51 1.24
C SER A 190 -0.03 -21.12 1.77
N VAL A 191 -0.28 -20.05 1.01
CA VAL A 191 -0.09 -18.66 1.44
C VAL A 191 -1.10 -18.30 2.54
N ILE A 192 -2.38 -18.57 2.32
CA ILE A 192 -3.47 -18.26 3.27
C ILE A 192 -3.26 -18.99 4.60
N GLU A 193 -2.87 -20.26 4.55
CA GLU A 193 -2.66 -21.09 5.76
C GLU A 193 -1.30 -20.86 6.44
N LEU A 194 -0.40 -20.06 5.83
CA LEU A 194 0.94 -19.81 6.37
C LEU A 194 0.87 -19.22 7.78
N GLN A 195 1.67 -19.76 8.70
CA GLN A 195 1.82 -19.25 10.06
C GLN A 195 3.30 -18.91 10.29
N PRO A 196 3.77 -17.71 9.90
CA PRO A 196 5.18 -17.37 10.00
C PRO A 196 5.62 -17.04 11.43
N GLN A 197 6.88 -17.28 11.72
CA GLN A 197 7.56 -16.86 12.95
C GLN A 197 8.07 -15.42 12.78
N ILE A 198 7.27 -14.44 13.20
CA ILE A 198 7.55 -13.00 13.02
C ILE A 198 8.93 -12.59 13.57
N ASP A 199 9.31 -13.10 14.74
CA ASP A 199 10.62 -12.80 15.33
C ASP A 199 11.80 -13.39 14.56
N ASP A 200 11.58 -14.46 13.80
CA ASP A 200 12.59 -15.02 12.92
C ASP A 200 12.62 -14.28 11.57
N ILE A 201 11.47 -13.81 11.05
CA ILE A 201 11.42 -12.89 9.89
C ILE A 201 12.23 -11.62 10.19
N ARG A 202 12.12 -11.06 11.40
CA ARG A 202 12.89 -9.88 11.80
C ARG A 202 14.42 -10.11 11.73
N LYS A 203 14.88 -11.35 11.78
CA LYS A 203 16.31 -11.73 11.68
C LYS A 203 16.74 -12.07 10.26
N CYS A 204 15.82 -12.32 9.34
CA CYS A 204 16.13 -12.52 7.93
C CYS A 204 16.77 -11.26 7.31
N GLY A 205 17.55 -11.43 6.25
CA GLY A 205 18.04 -10.30 5.45
C GLY A 205 16.90 -9.52 4.77
N GLY A 206 17.13 -8.25 4.46
CA GLY A 206 16.14 -7.38 3.80
C GLY A 206 15.08 -6.75 4.70
N GLU A 207 14.09 -6.09 4.11
CA GLU A 207 13.04 -5.37 4.85
C GLU A 207 11.89 -6.28 5.32
N GLY A 208 11.69 -7.42 4.65
CA GLY A 208 10.57 -8.31 4.93
C GLY A 208 10.50 -9.51 4.00
N ILE A 209 9.35 -10.20 4.03
CA ILE A 209 9.02 -11.33 3.15
C ILE A 209 7.66 -11.09 2.52
N ILE A 210 7.58 -11.25 1.20
CA ILE A 210 6.35 -11.45 0.44
C ILE A 210 6.24 -12.95 0.15
N ALA A 211 5.17 -13.57 0.62
CA ALA A 211 4.85 -14.96 0.30
C ALA A 211 3.74 -14.98 -0.76
N SER A 212 3.99 -15.63 -1.90
CA SER A 212 3.06 -15.68 -3.04
C SER A 212 2.81 -17.10 -3.52
N GLY A 213 1.65 -17.38 -4.09
CA GLY A 213 1.33 -18.71 -4.62
C GLY A 213 0.16 -18.67 -5.59
N ALA A 214 0.22 -19.52 -6.62
CA ALA A 214 -0.80 -19.59 -7.66
C ALA A 214 -2.18 -19.95 -7.09
N ALA A 215 -3.20 -19.23 -7.51
CA ALA A 215 -4.57 -19.50 -7.09
C ALA A 215 -5.18 -20.64 -7.93
N SER A 216 -6.28 -21.22 -7.43
CA SER A 216 -7.00 -22.21 -8.21
C SER A 216 -7.76 -21.52 -9.35
N THR A 217 -7.96 -22.21 -10.47
CA THR A 217 -8.73 -21.70 -11.62
C THR A 217 -10.18 -21.35 -11.26
N GLU A 218 -10.71 -21.90 -10.17
CA GLU A 218 -12.06 -21.65 -9.66
C GLU A 218 -12.16 -20.37 -8.83
N SER A 219 -11.02 -19.80 -8.39
CA SER A 219 -11.00 -18.62 -7.51
C SER A 219 -11.31 -17.31 -8.24
N GLY A 220 -11.16 -17.27 -9.57
CA GLY A 220 -11.26 -16.04 -10.36
C GLY A 220 -10.03 -15.14 -10.28
N PHE A 221 -8.95 -15.59 -9.64
CA PHE A 221 -7.68 -14.88 -9.48
C PHE A 221 -6.51 -15.71 -9.98
N ASP A 222 -5.40 -15.05 -10.30
CA ASP A 222 -4.18 -15.71 -10.76
C ASP A 222 -3.30 -16.19 -9.59
N PHE A 223 -3.22 -15.40 -8.52
CA PHE A 223 -2.41 -15.71 -7.33
C PHE A 223 -2.95 -15.05 -6.06
N ALA A 224 -2.39 -15.46 -4.91
CA ALA A 224 -2.54 -14.77 -3.64
C ALA A 224 -1.17 -14.45 -3.04
N SER A 225 -1.08 -13.32 -2.34
CA SER A 225 0.13 -12.86 -1.65
C SER A 225 -0.16 -12.44 -0.21
N ARG A 226 0.83 -12.58 0.66
CA ARG A 226 0.86 -12.00 2.02
C ARG A 226 2.23 -11.37 2.28
N CYS A 227 2.24 -10.21 2.92
CA CYS A 227 3.44 -9.39 3.06
C CYS A 227 3.76 -9.16 4.54
N PHE A 228 5.01 -9.44 4.95
CA PHE A 228 5.45 -9.39 6.35
C PHE A 228 6.66 -8.46 6.50
N PHE A 229 6.51 -7.32 7.18
CA PHE A 229 7.54 -6.28 7.33
C PHE A 229 7.84 -5.91 8.79
N PRO A 230 8.18 -6.88 9.67
CA PRO A 230 8.28 -6.64 11.10
C PRO A 230 9.44 -5.70 11.52
N LYS A 231 10.32 -5.33 10.59
CA LYS A 231 11.35 -4.29 10.80
C LYS A 231 10.78 -2.88 10.69
N CYS A 232 9.70 -2.70 9.93
CA CYS A 232 8.99 -1.44 9.75
C CYS A 232 7.82 -1.27 10.74
N GLY A 233 7.77 -2.10 11.79
CA GLY A 233 6.70 -2.09 12.79
C GLY A 233 5.41 -2.80 12.36
N ILE A 234 5.36 -3.35 11.15
CA ILE A 234 4.17 -4.00 10.58
C ILE A 234 4.42 -5.51 10.49
N ASN A 235 3.83 -6.29 11.40
CA ASN A 235 4.02 -7.74 11.40
C ASN A 235 3.49 -8.39 10.12
N GLU A 236 2.31 -7.97 9.67
CA GLU A 236 1.68 -8.38 8.41
C GLU A 236 0.92 -7.19 7.83
N GLN A 237 1.18 -6.89 6.56
CA GLN A 237 0.47 -5.86 5.81
C GLN A 237 -0.74 -6.52 5.14
N LEU A 238 -1.93 -6.00 5.42
CA LEU A 238 -3.16 -6.47 4.81
C LEU A 238 -3.22 -5.98 3.37
N GLU A 239 -2.75 -6.79 2.42
CA GLU A 239 -2.96 -6.51 1.00
C GLU A 239 -3.94 -7.53 0.44
N SER A 240 -5.17 -7.11 0.15
CA SER A 240 -6.04 -7.90 -0.74
C SER A 240 -5.66 -7.62 -2.18
N VAL A 241 -4.45 -8.01 -2.58
CA VAL A 241 -4.07 -8.06 -4.01
C VAL A 241 -4.35 -9.48 -4.47
N THR A 242 -5.63 -9.73 -4.72
CA THR A 242 -6.07 -10.82 -5.58
C THR A 242 -6.29 -10.20 -6.96
N THR A 243 -5.28 -10.28 -7.81
CA THR A 243 -5.39 -9.94 -9.25
C THR A 243 -5.86 -11.14 -10.04
#